data_AF-A0A6N8UZ32-F1
#
_entry.id   AF-A0A6N8UZ32-F1
#
_cell.length_a   1.000
_cell.length_b   1.000
_cell.length_c   1.000
_cell.angle_alpha   90.00
_cell.angle_beta   90.00
_cell.angle_gamma   90.00
#
_symmetry.space_group_name_H-M   'P 1'
#
loop_
_entity.id
_entity.type
_entity.pdbx_description
1 polymer ?
#
loop_
_entity_poly.entity_id
_entity_poly.type
_entity_poly.pdbx_seq_one_letter_code
_entity_poly.pdbx_strand_id
1 'polypeptide(L)'
;MRWEDEGVVLSARHWGETSRVVQLLTHAHGRHVGLVRGASAAGRAHIYTPGNRVNACWSGRLPEHLGHFTCELVDARSARVLHHPLRLAAVSSVCALAEWFLAEREPVPDVHAASEAILDRLAGTADWQTDYVLWELTLLRETGAGLDLTRCAVTGDTDDLAYVSPRTGRAVSKTSAGAWAPRLLPLPEFLRTGAAPAQDDLLAALQLTGYFLHRNAVTHGRRALPPARMRLVDRLAASASSKPPEGPDRQ
;
A
#
# COMPACT_ATOMS: atom_id res chain seq x y z
N MET A 1 -4.86 -30.99 -2.96
CA MET A 1 -5.82 -29.88 -3.09
C MET A 1 -5.41 -28.99 -4.25
N ARG A 2 -6.39 -28.38 -4.92
CA ARG A 2 -6.18 -27.46 -6.05
C ARG A 2 -7.24 -26.38 -6.00
N TRP A 3 -6.87 -25.14 -6.31
CA TRP A 3 -7.78 -24.03 -6.49
C TRP A 3 -7.28 -23.11 -7.59
N GLU A 4 -8.18 -22.28 -8.10
CA GLU A 4 -7.91 -21.26 -9.12
C GLU A 4 -8.44 -19.93 -8.61
N ASP A 5 -7.67 -18.86 -8.81
CA ASP A 5 -8.00 -17.52 -8.34
C ASP A 5 -7.24 -16.46 -9.14
N GLU A 6 -7.79 -15.25 -9.21
CA GLU A 6 -7.07 -14.08 -9.71
C GLU A 6 -6.26 -13.45 -8.57
N GLY A 7 -5.09 -12.90 -8.90
CA GLY A 7 -4.32 -12.17 -7.91
C GLY A 7 -3.21 -11.29 -8.47
N VAL A 8 -2.73 -10.42 -7.59
CA VAL A 8 -1.61 -9.52 -7.83
C VAL A 8 -0.31 -10.19 -7.42
N VAL A 9 0.71 -10.13 -8.28
CA VAL A 9 2.06 -10.54 -7.90
C VAL A 9 2.64 -9.53 -6.91
N LEU A 10 2.92 -9.96 -5.68
CA LEU A 10 3.58 -9.14 -4.66
C LEU A 10 5.10 -9.23 -4.76
N SER A 11 5.62 -10.45 -4.88
CA SER A 11 7.04 -10.68 -5.07
C SER A 11 7.33 -12.02 -5.75
N ALA A 12 8.50 -12.09 -6.38
CA ALA A 12 9.03 -13.30 -6.98
C ALA A 12 10.53 -13.38 -6.68
N ARG A 13 10.93 -14.39 -5.91
CA ARG A 13 12.32 -14.58 -5.47
C ARG A 13 12.89 -15.86 -6.08
N HIS A 14 14.14 -15.82 -6.49
CA HIS A 14 14.82 -17.00 -7.05
C HIS A 14 14.87 -18.15 -6.04
N TRP A 15 14.63 -19.37 -6.52
CA TRP A 15 14.73 -20.60 -5.75
C TRP A 15 15.37 -21.69 -6.61
N GLY A 16 16.61 -22.05 -6.28
CA GLY A 16 17.43 -22.89 -7.14
C GLY A 16 17.70 -22.24 -8.50
N GLU A 17 17.91 -23.07 -9.52
CA GLU A 17 18.38 -22.62 -10.83
C GLU A 17 17.25 -22.06 -11.71
N THR A 18 16.12 -22.76 -11.78
CA THR A 18 15.04 -22.46 -12.75
C THR A 18 13.73 -22.00 -12.11
N SER A 19 13.62 -22.08 -10.79
CA SER A 19 12.35 -21.86 -10.08
C SER A 19 12.33 -20.54 -9.33
N ARG A 20 11.12 -20.08 -9.02
CA ARG A 20 10.89 -18.90 -8.17
C ARG A 20 9.82 -19.21 -7.13
N VAL A 21 10.03 -18.70 -5.91
CA VAL A 21 8.98 -18.59 -4.91
C VAL A 21 8.23 -17.29 -5.19
N VAL A 22 6.94 -17.41 -5.51
CA VAL A 22 6.06 -16.30 -5.85
C VAL A 22 5.06 -16.12 -4.72
N GLN A 23 4.82 -14.87 -4.36
CA GLN A 23 3.76 -14.47 -3.46
C GLN A 23 2.72 -13.68 -4.22
N LEU A 24 1.47 -14.09 -4.09
CA LEU A 24 0.31 -13.44 -4.68
C LEU A 24 -0.58 -12.88 -3.59
N LEU A 25 -1.21 -11.73 -3.84
CA LEU A 25 -2.41 -11.31 -3.12
C LEU A 25 -3.60 -11.75 -3.97
N THR A 26 -4.31 -12.78 -3.53
CA THR A 26 -5.43 -13.41 -4.27
C THR A 26 -6.77 -12.97 -3.72
N HIS A 27 -7.80 -12.99 -4.57
CA HIS A 27 -9.12 -12.48 -4.22
C HIS A 27 -9.79 -13.27 -3.09
N ALA A 28 -9.80 -14.61 -3.18
CA ALA A 28 -10.49 -15.47 -2.22
C ALA A 28 -9.55 -16.16 -1.22
N HIS A 29 -8.24 -16.25 -1.52
CA HIS A 29 -7.28 -17.01 -0.69
C HIS A 29 -6.23 -16.11 0.01
N GLY A 30 -6.39 -14.79 -0.04
CA GLY A 30 -5.51 -13.84 0.64
C GLY A 30 -4.09 -13.82 0.09
N ARG A 31 -3.13 -13.44 0.95
CA ARG A 31 -1.70 -13.55 0.59
C ARG A 31 -1.31 -15.02 0.55
N HIS A 32 -0.89 -15.52 -0.62
CA HIS A 32 -0.57 -16.93 -0.81
C HIS A 32 0.78 -17.14 -1.48
N VAL A 33 1.54 -18.15 -1.01
CA VAL A 33 2.87 -18.48 -1.51
C VAL A 33 2.88 -19.80 -2.30
N GLY A 34 3.70 -19.85 -3.34
CA GLY A 34 3.87 -21.05 -4.14
C GLY A 34 5.13 -21.03 -4.98
N LEU A 35 5.62 -22.24 -5.29
CA LEU A 35 6.78 -22.44 -6.14
C LEU A 35 6.35 -22.53 -7.60
N VAL A 36 6.92 -21.68 -8.44
CA VAL A 36 6.80 -21.76 -9.90
C VAL A 36 8.07 -22.37 -10.47
N ARG A 37 7.92 -23.45 -11.25
CA ARG A 37 9.02 -24.07 -12.00
C ARG A 37 9.16 -23.43 -13.38
N GLY A 38 10.39 -23.25 -13.85
CA GLY A 38 10.67 -22.65 -15.15
C GLY A 38 10.31 -21.16 -15.23
N ALA A 39 10.15 -20.49 -14.08
CA ALA A 39 9.90 -19.05 -14.00
C ALA A 39 11.11 -18.23 -14.46
N SER A 40 12.33 -18.79 -14.36
CA SER A 40 13.56 -18.14 -14.83
C SER A 40 13.72 -18.16 -16.35
N ALA A 41 12.89 -18.91 -17.08
CA ALA A 41 12.94 -18.91 -18.55
C ALA A 41 12.64 -17.50 -19.08
N ALA A 42 13.46 -17.02 -20.02
CA ALA A 42 13.42 -15.62 -20.50
C ALA A 42 12.01 -15.17 -20.93
N GLY A 43 11.21 -16.06 -21.52
CA GLY A 43 9.84 -15.76 -21.94
C GLY A 43 8.79 -15.70 -20.82
N ARG A 44 9.07 -16.20 -19.61
CA ARG A 44 8.06 -16.31 -18.52
C ARG A 44 8.36 -15.44 -17.31
N ALA A 45 9.58 -14.93 -17.17
CA ALA A 45 9.98 -14.14 -16.01
C ALA A 45 9.13 -12.87 -15.80
N HIS A 46 8.70 -12.24 -16.90
CA HIS A 46 7.92 -11.00 -16.88
C HIS A 46 6.52 -11.18 -16.28
N ILE A 47 5.95 -12.40 -16.31
CA ILE A 47 4.65 -12.71 -15.69
C ILE A 47 4.70 -12.41 -14.19
N TYR A 48 5.84 -12.74 -13.57
CA TYR A 48 6.05 -12.65 -12.12
C TYR A 48 6.69 -11.32 -11.68
N THR A 49 6.51 -10.26 -12.45
CA THR A 49 6.91 -8.91 -12.03
C THR A 49 5.91 -8.36 -11.01
N PRO A 50 6.36 -7.80 -9.87
CA PRO A 50 5.48 -7.20 -8.87
C PRO A 50 4.53 -6.16 -9.47
N GLY A 51 3.25 -6.23 -9.09
CA GLY A 51 2.17 -5.37 -9.58
C GLY A 51 1.38 -5.94 -10.76
N ASN A 52 1.89 -6.96 -11.46
CA ASN A 52 1.12 -7.63 -12.50
C ASN A 52 -0.05 -8.42 -11.91
N ARG A 53 -1.12 -8.52 -12.69
CA ARG A 53 -2.27 -9.36 -12.38
C ARG A 53 -2.17 -10.69 -13.13
N VAL A 54 -2.43 -11.79 -12.43
CA VAL A 54 -2.36 -13.13 -12.97
C VAL A 54 -3.60 -13.93 -12.60
N ASN A 55 -3.99 -14.85 -13.48
CA ASN A 55 -4.82 -15.98 -13.09
C ASN A 55 -3.90 -17.09 -12.60
N ALA A 56 -4.13 -17.60 -11.39
CA ALA A 56 -3.25 -18.53 -10.72
C ALA A 56 -3.98 -19.83 -10.38
N CYS A 57 -3.45 -20.94 -10.88
CA CYS A 57 -3.79 -22.27 -10.41
C CYS A 57 -2.75 -22.71 -9.38
N TRP A 58 -3.18 -22.92 -8.14
CA TRP A 58 -2.35 -23.47 -7.08
C TRP A 58 -2.66 -24.94 -6.83
N SER A 59 -1.64 -25.74 -6.57
CA SER A 59 -1.79 -27.14 -6.17
C SER A 59 -0.80 -27.53 -5.08
N GLY A 60 -1.27 -28.31 -4.11
CA GLY A 60 -0.44 -28.76 -2.98
C GLY A 60 -0.99 -30.03 -2.36
N ARG A 61 -0.12 -30.79 -1.66
CA ARG A 61 -0.53 -32.01 -0.97
C ARG A 61 -1.48 -31.68 0.19
N LEU A 62 -1.11 -30.69 0.99
CA LEU A 62 -1.88 -30.13 2.10
C LEU A 62 -2.01 -28.62 1.89
N PRO A 63 -3.08 -27.98 2.42
CA PRO A 63 -3.19 -26.53 2.40
C PRO A 63 -1.91 -25.89 2.91
N GLU A 64 -1.39 -26.32 4.07
CA GLU A 64 -0.27 -25.78 4.86
C GLU A 64 1.08 -25.78 4.12
N HIS A 65 1.23 -26.62 3.11
CA HIS A 65 2.50 -26.81 2.42
C HIS A 65 2.81 -25.66 1.44
N LEU A 66 4.10 -25.51 1.10
CA LEU A 66 4.49 -24.75 -0.08
C LEU A 66 4.01 -25.52 -1.33
N GLY A 67 2.93 -25.04 -1.94
CA GLY A 67 2.40 -25.61 -3.17
C GLY A 67 3.11 -25.13 -4.43
N HIS A 68 2.57 -25.53 -5.57
CA HIS A 68 3.01 -25.14 -6.90
C HIS A 68 2.01 -24.21 -7.56
N PHE A 69 2.50 -23.13 -8.14
CA PHE A 69 1.71 -22.22 -8.96
C PHE A 69 1.93 -22.51 -10.45
N THR A 70 0.83 -22.46 -11.20
CA THR A 70 0.82 -22.20 -12.64
C THR A 70 0.07 -20.89 -12.84
N CYS A 71 0.73 -19.88 -13.40
CA CYS A 71 0.14 -18.56 -13.60
C CYS A 71 0.06 -18.22 -15.09
N GLU A 72 -1.03 -17.55 -15.45
CA GLU A 72 -1.25 -16.90 -16.74
C GLU A 72 -1.35 -15.39 -16.52
N LEU A 73 -0.69 -14.60 -17.37
CA LEU A 73 -0.70 -13.15 -17.25
C LEU A 73 -2.05 -12.61 -17.73
N VAL A 74 -2.74 -11.90 -16.85
CA VAL A 74 -4.00 -11.21 -17.16
C VAL A 74 -3.70 -9.77 -17.55
N ASP A 75 -2.87 -9.07 -16.75
CA ASP A 75 -2.51 -7.69 -17.02
C ASP A 75 -1.07 -7.37 -16.64
N ALA A 76 -0.31 -6.88 -17.62
CA ALA A 76 1.08 -6.45 -17.53
C ALA A 76 1.21 -5.00 -17.03
N ARG A 77 0.60 -4.65 -15.88
CA ARG A 77 0.65 -3.29 -15.30
C ARG A 77 2.06 -2.75 -15.18
N SER A 78 3.00 -3.60 -14.77
CA SER A 78 4.38 -3.19 -14.50
C SER A 78 5.11 -2.73 -15.76
N ALA A 79 4.71 -3.22 -16.94
CA ALA A 79 5.24 -2.74 -18.22
C ALA A 79 4.81 -1.30 -18.52
N ARG A 80 3.55 -0.93 -18.20
CA ARG A 80 3.01 0.42 -18.43
C ARG A 80 3.63 1.48 -17.52
N VAL A 81 4.09 1.10 -16.33
CA VAL A 81 4.71 2.04 -15.37
C VAL A 81 6.24 2.06 -15.42
N LEU A 82 6.87 1.22 -16.25
CA LEU A 82 8.32 1.02 -16.27
C LEU A 82 9.11 2.32 -16.50
N HIS A 83 8.58 3.19 -17.36
CA HIS A 83 9.19 4.49 -17.70
C HIS A 83 8.76 5.64 -16.78
N HIS A 84 8.02 5.34 -15.70
CA HIS A 84 7.54 6.32 -14.73
C HIS A 84 8.12 6.02 -13.34
N PRO A 85 9.32 6.53 -12.99
CA PRO A 85 10.04 6.13 -11.79
C PRO A 85 9.26 6.30 -10.48
N LEU A 86 8.43 7.34 -10.38
CA LEU A 86 7.62 7.59 -9.20
C LEU A 86 6.47 6.58 -9.06
N ARG A 87 5.75 6.28 -10.16
CA ARG A 87 4.70 5.26 -10.18
C ARG A 87 5.25 3.86 -9.94
N LEU A 88 6.41 3.55 -10.50
CA LEU A 88 7.11 2.28 -10.25
C LEU A 88 7.49 2.12 -8.76
N ALA A 89 7.91 3.21 -8.10
CA ALA A 89 8.15 3.20 -6.66
C ALA A 89 6.86 2.97 -5.86
N ALA A 90 5.73 3.54 -6.31
CA ALA A 90 4.43 3.32 -5.69
C ALA A 90 3.96 1.86 -5.82
N VAL A 91 4.05 1.26 -7.01
CA VAL A 91 3.78 -0.18 -7.22
C VAL A 91 4.63 -1.04 -6.29
N SER A 92 5.94 -0.74 -6.22
CA SER A 92 6.86 -1.45 -5.33
C SER A 92 6.47 -1.31 -3.86
N SER A 93 6.00 -0.12 -3.45
CA SER A 93 5.56 0.14 -2.08
C SER A 93 4.29 -0.65 -1.72
N VAL A 94 3.26 -0.60 -2.58
CA VAL A 94 2.01 -1.36 -2.41
C VAL A 94 2.32 -2.84 -2.22
N CYS A 95 3.10 -3.42 -3.14
CA CYS A 95 3.44 -4.84 -3.10
C CYS A 95 4.21 -5.22 -1.83
N ALA A 96 5.22 -4.40 -1.46
CA ALA A 96 6.04 -4.66 -0.30
C ALA A 96 5.26 -4.52 1.01
N LEU A 97 4.36 -3.55 1.12
CA LEU A 97 3.53 -3.34 2.31
C LEU A 97 2.47 -4.42 2.46
N ALA A 98 1.82 -4.86 1.38
CA ALA A 98 0.90 -5.99 1.40
C ALA A 98 1.61 -7.29 1.81
N GLU A 99 2.78 -7.58 1.21
CA GLU A 99 3.62 -8.73 1.62
C GLU A 99 4.05 -8.62 3.08
N TRP A 100 4.37 -7.41 3.53
CA TRP A 100 4.80 -7.16 4.90
C TRP A 100 3.65 -7.43 5.86
N PHE A 101 2.53 -6.74 5.76
CA PHE A 101 1.54 -6.72 6.84
C PHE A 101 0.50 -7.83 6.80
N LEU A 102 0.18 -8.40 5.63
CA LEU A 102 -0.93 -9.33 5.52
C LEU A 102 -0.54 -10.74 6.01
N ALA A 103 -1.43 -11.35 6.79
CA ALA A 103 -1.32 -12.75 7.16
C ALA A 103 -1.36 -13.65 5.91
N GLU A 104 -0.66 -14.78 5.97
CA GLU A 104 -0.74 -15.74 4.86
C GLU A 104 -2.09 -16.46 4.93
N ARG A 105 -2.76 -16.59 3.78
CA ARG A 105 -3.95 -17.44 3.57
C ARG A 105 -5.21 -17.00 4.29
N GLU A 106 -5.23 -15.76 4.74
CA GLU A 106 -6.42 -15.12 5.27
C GLU A 106 -7.02 -14.23 4.19
N PRO A 107 -8.29 -14.45 3.78
CA PRO A 107 -8.96 -13.61 2.82
C PRO A 107 -9.05 -12.17 3.34
N VAL A 108 -8.65 -11.21 2.49
CA VAL A 108 -8.63 -9.77 2.81
C VAL A 108 -9.31 -8.97 1.69
N PRO A 109 -10.62 -9.17 1.47
CA PRO A 109 -11.32 -8.70 0.26
C PRO A 109 -11.24 -7.18 0.06
N ASP A 110 -11.32 -6.40 1.14
CA ASP A 110 -11.23 -4.94 1.09
C ASP A 110 -9.84 -4.48 0.64
N VAL A 111 -8.77 -5.06 1.21
CA VAL A 111 -7.39 -4.75 0.81
C VAL A 111 -7.08 -5.26 -0.59
N HIS A 112 -7.60 -6.43 -0.98
CA HIS A 112 -7.46 -6.94 -2.34
C HIS A 112 -8.08 -5.97 -3.34
N ALA A 113 -9.35 -5.61 -3.16
CA ALA A 113 -10.05 -4.66 -4.04
C ALA A 113 -9.35 -3.30 -4.10
N ALA A 114 -8.93 -2.77 -2.95
CA ALA A 114 -8.18 -1.51 -2.90
C ALA A 114 -6.82 -1.62 -3.61
N SER A 115 -6.13 -2.76 -3.50
CA SER A 115 -4.83 -3.00 -4.15
C SER A 115 -4.96 -3.09 -5.67
N GLU A 116 -6.00 -3.78 -6.15
CA GLU A 116 -6.33 -3.82 -7.57
C GLU A 116 -6.60 -2.41 -8.12
N ALA A 117 -7.45 -1.64 -7.43
CA ALA A 117 -7.81 -0.28 -7.84
C ALA A 117 -6.60 0.67 -7.91
N ILE A 118 -5.74 0.69 -6.87
CA ILE A 118 -4.54 1.56 -6.89
C ILE A 118 -3.53 1.13 -7.96
N LEU A 119 -3.35 -0.18 -8.19
CA LEU A 119 -2.43 -0.67 -9.21
C LEU A 119 -2.94 -0.36 -10.62
N ASP A 120 -4.24 -0.44 -10.88
CA ASP A 120 -4.86 -0.01 -12.13
C ASP A 120 -4.71 1.51 -12.34
N ARG A 121 -4.94 2.30 -11.28
CA ARG A 121 -4.73 3.76 -11.30
C ARG A 121 -3.29 4.11 -11.65
N LEU A 122 -2.32 3.45 -11.01
CA LEU A 122 -0.89 3.64 -11.25
C LEU A 122 -0.50 3.27 -12.69
N ALA A 123 -1.12 2.25 -13.27
CA ALA A 123 -0.90 1.85 -14.66
C ALA A 123 -1.57 2.76 -15.70
N GLY A 124 -2.49 3.64 -15.27
CA GLY A 124 -3.17 4.63 -16.10
C GLY A 124 -2.44 5.98 -16.15
N THR A 125 -3.17 7.06 -16.39
CA THR A 125 -2.63 8.43 -16.46
C THR A 125 -3.06 9.33 -15.30
N ALA A 126 -3.98 8.88 -14.45
CA ALA A 126 -4.58 9.69 -13.41
C ALA A 126 -3.65 9.94 -12.21
N ASP A 127 -4.03 10.93 -11.42
CA ASP A 127 -3.46 11.17 -10.10
C ASP A 127 -3.79 10.00 -9.18
N TRP A 128 -2.77 9.50 -8.47
CA TRP A 128 -2.81 8.28 -7.68
C TRP A 128 -2.38 8.49 -6.23
N GLN A 129 -1.82 9.66 -5.89
CA GLN A 129 -1.21 9.92 -4.59
C GLN A 129 -2.24 9.87 -3.46
N THR A 130 -3.41 10.48 -3.67
CA THR A 130 -4.55 10.39 -2.74
C THR A 130 -5.00 8.94 -2.57
N ASP A 131 -5.18 8.22 -3.67
CA ASP A 131 -5.61 6.81 -3.64
C ASP A 131 -4.59 5.92 -2.92
N TYR A 132 -3.29 6.23 -3.04
CA TYR A 132 -2.24 5.52 -2.32
C TYR A 132 -2.34 5.74 -0.80
N VAL A 133 -2.63 6.96 -0.35
CA VAL A 133 -2.87 7.24 1.08
C VAL A 133 -4.12 6.51 1.58
N LEU A 134 -5.20 6.54 0.81
CA LEU A 134 -6.44 5.82 1.15
C LEU A 134 -6.23 4.29 1.19
N TRP A 135 -5.38 3.77 0.30
CA TRP A 135 -4.96 2.37 0.31
C TRP A 135 -4.17 2.03 1.59
N GLU A 136 -3.23 2.88 2.03
CA GLU A 136 -2.51 2.66 3.30
C GLU A 136 -3.47 2.68 4.52
N LEU A 137 -4.49 3.54 4.52
CA LEU A 137 -5.53 3.55 5.54
C LEU A 137 -6.37 2.26 5.54
N THR A 138 -6.64 1.72 4.35
CA THR A 138 -7.34 0.43 4.18
C THR A 138 -6.50 -0.71 4.74
N LEU A 139 -5.19 -0.74 4.45
CA LEU A 139 -4.26 -1.72 5.02
C LEU A 139 -4.17 -1.61 6.55
N LEU A 140 -4.13 -0.39 7.10
CA LEU A 140 -4.13 -0.17 8.55
C LEU A 140 -5.40 -0.74 9.20
N ARG A 141 -6.56 -0.53 8.59
CA ARG A 141 -7.83 -1.09 9.08
C ARG A 141 -7.80 -2.62 9.12
N GLU A 142 -7.39 -3.26 8.03
CA GLU A 142 -7.32 -4.72 7.92
C GLU A 142 -6.38 -5.32 8.98
N THR A 143 -5.28 -4.63 9.26
CA THR A 143 -4.22 -5.14 10.13
C THR A 143 -4.41 -4.74 11.60
N GLY A 144 -5.61 -4.28 11.97
CA GLY A 144 -6.00 -3.93 13.35
C GLY A 144 -5.46 -2.59 13.86
N ALA A 145 -4.86 -1.76 13.00
CA ALA A 145 -4.29 -0.45 13.31
C ALA A 145 -5.08 0.71 12.67
N GLY A 146 -6.36 0.48 12.38
CA GLY A 146 -7.25 1.45 11.73
C GLY A 146 -7.41 2.74 12.53
N LEU A 147 -7.62 3.85 11.80
CA LEU A 147 -7.85 5.17 12.38
C LEU A 147 -9.35 5.50 12.42
N ASP A 148 -9.79 6.14 13.50
CA ASP A 148 -11.14 6.72 13.58
C ASP A 148 -11.03 8.23 13.40
N LEU A 149 -11.26 8.67 12.15
CA LEU A 149 -11.15 10.08 11.75
C LEU A 149 -12.52 10.79 11.69
N THR A 150 -13.58 10.11 12.16
CA THR A 150 -14.97 10.56 11.96
C THR A 150 -15.44 11.54 13.02
N ARG A 151 -14.96 11.39 14.26
CA ARG A 151 -15.39 12.18 15.41
C ARG A 151 -14.27 12.41 16.42
N CYS A 152 -14.39 13.49 17.18
CA CYS A 152 -13.45 13.85 18.23
C CYS A 152 -13.45 12.79 19.34
N ALA A 153 -12.25 12.36 19.75
CA ALA A 153 -12.08 11.42 20.86
C ALA A 153 -12.45 12.01 22.23
N VAL A 154 -12.50 13.33 22.36
CA VAL A 154 -12.76 14.05 23.62
C VAL A 154 -14.22 14.46 23.73
N THR A 155 -14.76 15.13 22.71
CA THR A 155 -16.13 15.66 22.75
C THR A 155 -17.16 14.79 22.05
N GLY A 156 -16.75 13.95 21.09
CA GLY A 156 -17.66 13.21 20.23
C GLY A 156 -18.15 13.99 19.01
N ASP A 157 -17.81 15.27 18.88
CA ASP A 157 -18.23 16.12 17.76
C ASP A 157 -17.55 15.75 16.46
N THR A 158 -18.18 16.09 15.34
CA THR A 158 -17.65 15.85 13.98
C THR A 158 -16.95 17.06 13.39
N ASP A 159 -16.96 18.20 14.07
CA ASP A 159 -16.48 19.48 13.55
C ASP A 159 -15.05 19.81 14.05
N ASP A 160 -14.36 20.66 13.29
CA ASP A 160 -13.01 21.16 13.60
C ASP A 160 -11.96 20.07 13.92
N LEU A 161 -12.12 18.87 13.37
CA LEU A 161 -11.15 17.79 13.52
C LEU A 161 -9.86 18.13 12.76
N ALA A 162 -8.77 18.34 13.51
CA ALA A 162 -7.50 18.82 12.95
C ALA A 162 -6.29 17.99 13.37
N TYR A 163 -6.49 17.03 14.27
CA TYR A 163 -5.41 16.25 14.84
C TYR A 163 -5.78 14.78 14.99
N VAL A 164 -4.78 13.91 15.15
CA VAL A 164 -4.92 12.49 15.48
C VAL A 164 -4.06 12.18 16.70
N SER A 165 -4.65 11.48 17.68
CA SER A 165 -3.92 11.01 18.85
C SER A 165 -2.96 9.87 18.46
N PRO A 166 -1.64 10.00 18.70
CA PRO A 166 -0.68 8.93 18.42
C PRO A 166 -0.96 7.66 19.23
N ARG A 167 -1.59 7.81 20.41
CA ARG A 167 -1.92 6.71 21.32
C ARG A 167 -3.11 5.89 20.82
N THR A 168 -4.17 6.54 20.34
CA THR A 168 -5.44 5.87 20.05
C THR A 168 -5.80 5.81 18.57
N GLY A 169 -5.12 6.56 17.69
CA GLY A 169 -5.49 6.65 16.27
C GLY A 169 -6.81 7.38 16.02
N ARG A 170 -7.31 8.14 17.02
CA ARG A 170 -8.59 8.85 16.93
C ARG A 170 -8.39 10.33 16.68
N ALA A 171 -9.31 10.93 15.92
CA ALA A 171 -9.32 12.36 15.66
C ALA A 171 -9.55 13.19 16.93
N VAL A 172 -8.99 14.39 16.95
CA VAL A 172 -9.14 15.39 18.01
C VAL A 172 -9.39 16.75 17.36
N SER A 173 -10.34 17.50 17.91
CA SER A 173 -10.72 18.81 17.39
C SER A 173 -9.72 19.88 17.84
N LYS A 174 -9.64 20.99 17.10
CA LYS A 174 -8.78 22.13 17.45
C LYS A 174 -9.05 22.63 18.86
N THR A 175 -10.32 22.79 19.21
CA THR A 175 -10.78 23.30 20.51
C THR A 175 -10.44 22.36 21.66
N SER A 176 -10.50 21.04 21.43
CA SER A 176 -10.26 20.03 22.47
C SER A 176 -8.80 19.58 22.59
N ALA A 177 -7.95 19.95 21.63
CA ALA A 177 -6.54 19.59 21.68
C ALA A 177 -5.82 20.24 22.87
N GLY A 178 -6.14 21.50 23.19
CA GLY A 178 -5.59 22.22 24.34
C GLY A 178 -4.06 22.08 24.47
N ALA A 179 -3.60 21.75 25.68
CA ALA A 179 -2.18 21.53 25.96
C ALA A 179 -1.56 20.30 25.25
N TRP A 180 -2.38 19.41 24.69
CA TRP A 180 -1.92 18.21 23.99
C TRP A 180 -1.58 18.48 22.52
N ALA A 181 -2.01 19.61 21.94
CA ALA A 181 -1.81 19.91 20.52
C ALA A 181 -0.38 19.66 19.99
N PRO A 182 0.71 20.03 20.71
CA PRO A 182 2.08 19.78 20.23
C PRO A 182 2.48 18.30 20.16
N ARG A 183 1.71 17.41 20.80
CA ARG A 183 1.95 15.96 20.85
C ARG A 183 1.04 15.19 19.89
N LEU A 184 0.12 15.85 19.22
CA LEU A 184 -0.80 15.22 18.28
C LEU A 184 -0.23 15.27 16.86
N LEU A 185 -0.64 14.31 16.03
CA LEU A 185 -0.31 14.31 14.61
C LEU A 185 -1.33 15.18 13.87
N PRO A 186 -0.94 15.94 12.84
CA PRO A 186 -1.91 16.68 12.03
C PRO A 186 -2.87 15.73 11.31
N LEU A 187 -4.15 16.11 11.20
CA LEU A 187 -5.16 15.46 10.38
C LEU A 187 -5.43 16.31 9.13
N PRO A 188 -4.90 15.93 7.96
CA PRO A 188 -5.23 16.60 6.71
C PRO A 188 -6.73 16.54 6.40
N GLU A 189 -7.31 17.67 6.04
CA GLU A 189 -8.75 17.83 5.87
C GLU A 189 -9.33 16.91 4.78
N PHE A 190 -8.57 16.70 3.70
CA PHE A 190 -9.00 15.85 2.58
C PHE A 190 -9.35 14.41 2.97
N LEU A 191 -8.76 13.89 4.05
CA LEU A 191 -9.06 12.55 4.56
C LEU A 191 -10.50 12.44 5.10
N ARG A 192 -11.15 13.57 5.37
CA ARG A 192 -12.56 13.64 5.78
C ARG A 192 -13.47 14.14 4.67
N THR A 193 -13.04 15.16 3.93
CA THR A 193 -13.91 15.87 2.98
C THR A 193 -13.87 15.28 1.57
N GLY A 194 -12.83 14.51 1.25
CA GLY A 194 -12.59 14.03 -0.11
C GLY A 194 -12.15 15.14 -1.09
N ALA A 195 -11.82 16.34 -0.59
CA ALA A 195 -11.29 17.43 -1.40
C ALA A 195 -9.94 17.05 -2.03
N ALA A 196 -9.54 17.73 -3.10
CA ALA A 196 -8.21 17.53 -3.68
C ALA A 196 -7.14 18.08 -2.69
N PRO A 197 -6.16 17.26 -2.28
CA PRO A 197 -5.17 17.70 -1.30
C PRO A 197 -4.11 18.60 -1.92
N ALA A 198 -3.62 19.57 -1.14
CA ALA A 198 -2.35 20.22 -1.44
C ALA A 198 -1.19 19.22 -1.24
N GLN A 199 -0.03 19.53 -1.82
CA GLN A 199 1.15 18.67 -1.71
C GLN A 199 1.59 18.48 -0.25
N ASP A 200 1.53 19.52 0.57
CA ASP A 200 1.89 19.44 1.99
C ASP A 200 0.91 18.58 2.79
N ASP A 201 -0.38 18.63 2.43
CA ASP A 201 -1.41 17.78 3.03
C ASP A 201 -1.17 16.30 2.70
N LEU A 202 -0.76 15.99 1.45
CA LEU A 202 -0.37 14.63 1.05
C LEU A 202 0.82 14.12 1.87
N LEU A 203 1.85 14.95 2.06
CA LEU A 203 3.02 14.58 2.85
C LEU A 203 2.65 14.39 4.34
N ALA A 204 1.83 15.27 4.90
CA ALA A 204 1.31 15.13 6.26
C ALA A 204 0.48 13.83 6.42
N ALA A 205 -0.31 13.46 5.41
CA ALA A 205 -1.05 12.20 5.43
C ALA A 205 -0.14 10.97 5.36
N LEU A 206 0.92 11.01 4.54
CA LEU A 206 1.92 9.94 4.45
C LEU A 206 2.75 9.80 5.73
N GLN A 207 2.98 10.89 6.44
CA GLN A 207 3.58 10.88 7.78
C GLN A 207 2.63 10.26 8.81
N LEU A 208 1.36 10.65 8.77
CA LEU A 208 0.30 10.10 9.63
C LEU A 208 0.18 8.58 9.46
N THR A 209 -0.05 8.09 8.24
CA THR A 209 -0.13 6.64 7.97
C THR A 209 1.19 5.94 8.28
N GLY A 210 2.32 6.57 7.96
CA GLY A 210 3.66 6.04 8.25
C GLY A 210 3.90 5.80 9.75
N TYR A 211 3.43 6.71 10.61
CA TYR A 211 3.50 6.55 12.05
C TYR A 211 2.76 5.29 12.53
N PHE A 212 1.50 5.12 12.09
CA PHE A 212 0.68 3.99 12.51
C PHE A 212 1.12 2.67 11.89
N LEU A 213 1.60 2.67 10.64
CA LEU A 213 2.20 1.49 10.01
C LEU A 213 3.44 1.06 10.80
N HIS A 214 4.32 2.01 11.14
CA HIS A 214 5.52 1.70 11.91
C HIS A 214 5.17 1.14 13.29
N ARG A 215 4.23 1.78 14.00
CA ARG A 215 3.73 1.29 15.28
C ARG A 215 3.17 -0.13 15.16
N ASN A 216 2.36 -0.40 14.14
CA ASN A 216 1.80 -1.73 13.90
C ASN A 216 2.90 -2.77 13.61
N ALA A 217 3.92 -2.40 12.83
CA ALA A 217 5.06 -3.25 12.55
C ALA A 217 5.81 -3.64 13.84
N VAL A 218 6.04 -2.68 14.75
CA VAL A 218 6.68 -2.92 16.05
C VAL A 218 5.84 -3.85 16.93
N THR A 219 4.52 -3.66 16.98
CA THR A 219 3.61 -4.55 17.72
C THR A 219 3.70 -6.00 17.22
N HIS A 220 3.99 -6.21 15.94
CA HIS A 220 4.19 -7.52 15.32
C HIS A 220 5.67 -7.96 15.27
N GLY A 221 6.53 -7.41 16.12
CA GLY A 221 7.93 -7.83 16.29
C GLY A 221 8.88 -7.36 15.20
N ARG A 222 8.50 -6.36 14.39
CA ARG A 222 9.30 -5.87 13.26
C ARG A 222 9.92 -4.52 13.57
N ARG A 223 11.17 -4.33 13.13
CA ARG A 223 11.98 -3.15 13.51
C ARG A 223 11.80 -1.93 12.60
N ALA A 224 11.30 -2.11 11.38
CA ALA A 224 11.18 -1.04 10.39
C ALA A 224 10.08 -1.34 9.37
N LEU A 225 9.70 -0.33 8.59
CA LEU A 225 8.85 -0.49 7.41
C LEU A 225 9.66 -0.98 6.20
N PRO A 226 9.01 -1.56 5.18
CA PRO A 226 9.69 -1.94 3.95
C PRO A 226 10.41 -0.74 3.28
N PRO A 227 11.67 -0.90 2.85
CA PRO A 227 12.42 0.18 2.19
C PRO A 227 11.74 0.75 0.94
N ALA A 228 10.88 -0.04 0.27
CA ALA A 228 10.11 0.42 -0.88
C ALA A 228 9.18 1.59 -0.54
N ARG A 229 8.52 1.55 0.63
CA ARG A 229 7.69 2.65 1.11
C ARG A 229 8.50 3.89 1.42
N MET A 230 9.61 3.72 2.13
CA MET A 230 10.48 4.85 2.51
C MET A 230 10.96 5.59 1.27
N ARG A 231 11.48 4.86 0.27
CA ARG A 231 11.93 5.43 -1.01
C ARG A 231 10.82 6.17 -1.75
N LEU A 232 9.57 5.69 -1.69
CA LEU A 232 8.44 6.38 -2.30
C LEU A 232 8.20 7.74 -1.62
N VAL A 233 8.12 7.75 -0.28
CA VAL A 233 7.89 8.97 0.50
C VAL A 233 9.02 9.98 0.28
N ASP A 234 10.27 9.53 0.27
CA ASP A 234 11.43 10.40 0.01
C ASP A 234 11.35 11.05 -1.38
N ARG A 235 10.94 10.29 -2.41
CA ARG A 235 10.75 10.83 -3.77
C ARG A 235 9.60 11.83 -3.85
N LEU A 236 8.50 11.58 -3.16
CA LEU A 236 7.36 12.50 -3.10
C LEU A 236 7.74 13.80 -2.38
N ALA A 237 8.48 13.72 -1.29
CA ALA A 237 9.00 14.88 -0.58
C ALA A 237 9.98 15.69 -1.44
N ALA A 238 10.92 15.02 -2.12
CA ALA A 238 11.88 15.69 -3.01
C ALA A 238 11.19 16.42 -4.17
N SER A 239 10.12 15.84 -4.73
CA SER A 239 9.35 16.48 -5.81
C SER A 239 8.61 17.74 -5.38
N ALA A 240 8.25 17.84 -4.09
CA ALA A 240 7.62 19.04 -3.53
C ALA A 240 8.61 20.21 -3.46
N SER A 241 9.86 19.93 -3.07
CA SER A 241 10.90 20.95 -2.93
C SER A 241 11.46 21.46 -4.27
N SER A 242 11.21 20.76 -5.38
CA SER A 242 11.74 21.12 -6.71
C SER A 242 10.84 22.02 -7.55
N LYS A 243 9.71 22.52 -7.01
CA LYS A 243 8.86 23.48 -7.73
C LYS A 243 9.63 24.82 -7.86
N PRO A 244 9.92 25.33 -9.07
CA PRO A 244 10.64 26.60 -9.22
C PRO A 244 9.78 27.76 -8.67
N PRO A 245 10.39 28.85 -8.15
CA PRO A 245 9.64 30.04 -7.77
C PRO A 245 8.86 30.54 -8.99
N GLU A 246 7.57 30.82 -8.81
CA GLU A 246 6.79 31.57 -9.80
C GLU A 246 7.57 32.85 -10.11
N GLY A 247 8.08 32.93 -11.35
CA GLY A 247 8.79 34.10 -11.82
C GLY A 247 7.86 35.32 -11.79
N PRO A 248 8.37 36.52 -11.49
CA PRO A 248 7.52 37.69 -11.38
C PRO A 248 6.80 37.94 -12.71
N ASP A 249 5.48 38.13 -12.63
CA ASP A 249 4.66 38.66 -13.71
C ASP A 249 5.35 39.89 -14.29
N ARG A 250 5.81 39.77 -15.54
CA ARG A 250 6.26 40.94 -16.30
C ARG A 250 5.02 41.66 -16.80
N GLN A 251 4.69 42.78 -16.16
CA GLN A 251 3.94 43.87 -16.77
C GLN A 251 4.84 44.62 -17.76
#